data_AF-A0A8J3VGU9-F1
#
_entry.id   AF-A0A8J3VGU9-F1
#
_cell.length_a   1.000
_cell.length_b   1.000
_cell.length_c   1.000
_cell.angle_alpha   90.00
_cell.angle_beta   90.00
_cell.angle_gamma   90.00
#
_symmetry.space_group_name_H-M   'P 1'
#
loop_
_entity.id
_entity.type
_entity.pdbx_description
1 polymer ?
#
loop_
_entity_poly.entity_id
_entity_poly.type
_entity_poly.pdbx_seq_one_letter_code
_entity_poly.pdbx_strand_id
1 'polypeptide(L)' 'MTSNNTPPGDAGLGIWGNLGIWIAFGAAFGLLVGGFFDNVALGIALGPALGVAAWAVFIAPRRNARGES' A
#
# COMPACT_ATOMS: atom_id res chain seq x y z
N MET A 1 -9.56 24.31 31.32
CA MET A 1 -9.79 23.01 30.65
C MET A 1 -9.69 23.24 29.16
N THR A 2 -8.52 22.97 28.56
CA THR A 2 -8.27 23.19 27.13
C THR A 2 -8.66 21.93 26.37
N SER A 3 -9.75 21.98 25.60
CA SER A 3 -10.16 20.89 24.70
C SER A 3 -9.08 20.68 23.64
N ASN A 4 -8.36 19.57 23.75
CA ASN A 4 -7.38 19.14 22.77
C ASN A 4 -8.12 18.40 21.63
N ASN A 5 -8.71 19.17 20.72
CA ASN A 5 -9.47 18.66 19.58
C ASN A 5 -8.54 18.31 18.39
N THR A 6 -7.44 17.61 18.65
CA THR A 6 -6.62 17.08 17.56
C THR A 6 -7.30 15.81 17.04
N PRO A 7 -7.83 15.76 15.80
CA PRO A 7 -8.46 14.55 15.29
C PRO A 7 -7.40 13.43 15.21
N PRO A 8 -7.58 12.25 15.84
CA PRO A 8 -6.63 11.14 15.72
C PRO A 8 -6.70 10.40 14.37
N GLY A 9 -7.30 11.01 13.35
CA GLY A 9 -7.76 10.32 12.15
C GLY A 9 -6.68 10.07 11.10
N ASP A 10 -5.90 11.10 10.75
CA ASP A 10 -5.06 11.07 9.54
C ASP A 10 -3.61 10.60 9.76
N ALA A 11 -3.08 10.72 10.97
CA ALA A 11 -1.66 10.47 11.23
C ALA A 11 -1.27 8.98 11.28
N GLY A 12 -2.22 8.06 11.48
CA GLY A 12 -1.90 6.64 11.71
C GLY A 12 -1.76 5.76 10.46
N LEU A 13 -2.16 6.27 9.30
CA LEU A 13 -2.10 5.55 8.02
C LEU A 13 -1.16 6.22 7.01
N GLY A 14 -1.02 7.54 7.01
CA GLY A 14 0.01 8.28 6.27
C GLY A 14 0.36 7.72 4.87
N ILE A 15 1.66 7.67 4.58
CA ILE A 15 2.24 7.17 3.32
C ILE A 15 1.89 5.68 3.08
N TRP A 16 1.74 4.91 4.16
CA TRP A 16 1.41 3.48 4.12
C TRP A 16 -0.01 3.19 3.65
N GLY A 17 -0.96 4.09 3.95
CA GLY A 17 -2.36 3.97 3.57
C GLY A 17 -2.63 4.31 2.10
N ASN A 18 -1.65 4.87 1.39
CA ASN A 18 -1.80 5.29 0.00
C ASN A 18 -1.61 4.09 -0.95
N LEU A 19 -2.71 3.66 -1.58
CA LEU A 19 -2.73 2.59 -2.59
C LEU A 19 -1.75 2.86 -3.74
N GLY A 20 -1.62 4.13 -4.17
CA GLY A 20 -0.76 4.52 -5.29
C GLY A 20 0.72 4.28 -5.03
N ILE A 21 1.19 4.49 -3.79
CA ILE A 21 2.56 4.18 -3.38
C ILE A 21 2.83 2.68 -3.44
N TRP A 22 1.87 1.86 -3.02
CA TRP A 22 1.99 0.42 -3.08
C TRP A 22 1.93 -0.13 -4.51
N ILE A 23 1.12 0.47 -5.39
CA ILE A 23 1.11 0.15 -6.83
C ILE A 23 2.47 0.49 -7.45
N ALA A 24 3.02 1.67 -7.17
CA ALA A 24 4.32 2.08 -7.68
C ALA A 24 5.44 1.19 -7.15
N PHE A 25 5.41 0.83 -5.87
CA PHE A 25 6.34 -0.12 -5.26
C PHE A 25 6.24 -1.49 -5.93
N GLY A 26 5.03 -2.02 -6.10
CA GLY A 26 4.78 -3.28 -6.78
C GLY A 26 5.28 -3.27 -8.22
N ALA A 27 5.04 -2.19 -8.97
CA ALA A 27 5.51 -2.04 -10.35
C ALA A 27 7.04 -2.01 -10.43
N ALA A 28 7.71 -1.25 -9.55
CA ALA A 28 9.17 -1.18 -9.49
C ALA A 28 9.78 -2.53 -9.10
N PHE A 29 9.21 -3.20 -8.10
CA PHE A 29 9.62 -4.53 -7.68
C PHE A 29 9.43 -5.56 -8.80
N GLY A 30 8.27 -5.53 -9.46
CA GLY A 30 7.97 -6.37 -10.61
C GLY A 30 8.96 -6.17 -11.75
N LEU A 31 9.31 -4.93 -12.07
CA LEU A 31 10.31 -4.63 -13.10
C LEU A 31 11.70 -5.15 -12.72
N LEU A 32 12.09 -5.04 -11.45
CA LEU A 32 13.38 -5.53 -10.95
C LEU A 32 13.45 -7.06 -11.01
N VAL A 33 12.42 -7.76 -10.52
CA VAL A 33 12.31 -9.23 -10.56
C VAL A 33 12.19 -9.72 -12.00
N GLY A 34 11.37 -9.07 -12.82
CA GLY A 34 11.24 -9.38 -14.24
C GLY A 34 12.56 -9.22 -14.98
N GLY A 35 13.32 -8.15 -14.71
CA GLY A 35 14.67 -7.98 -15.25
C GLY A 35 15.65 -9.04 -14.77
N PHE A 36 15.58 -9.45 -13.51
CA PHE A 36 16.43 -10.53 -12.96
C PHE A 36 16.20 -11.87 -13.66
N PHE A 37 14.96 -12.18 -14.02
CA PHE A 37 14.59 -13.40 -14.74
C PHE A 37 14.62 -13.26 -16.27
N ASP A 38 15.15 -12.15 -16.81
CA ASP A 38 15.09 -11.79 -18.24
C ASP A 38 13.67 -11.87 -18.84
N ASN A 39 12.67 -11.65 -17.98
CA ASN A 39 11.26 -11.69 -18.31
C ASN A 39 10.54 -10.47 -17.70
N VAL A 40 10.89 -9.30 -18.25
CA VAL A 40 10.32 -8.01 -17.85
C VAL A 40 8.81 -7.96 -18.05
N ALA A 41 8.28 -8.66 -19.05
CA ALA A 41 6.84 -8.73 -19.31
C ALA A 41 6.07 -9.35 -18.14
N LEU A 42 6.59 -10.46 -17.58
CA LEU A 42 6.03 -11.09 -16.39
C LEU A 42 6.12 -10.19 -15.17
N GLY A 43 7.24 -9.47 -15.03
CA GLY A 43 7.45 -8.46 -14.00
C GLY A 43 6.44 -7.31 -14.04
N ILE A 44 6.18 -6.74 -15.22
CA ILE A 44 5.21 -5.65 -15.43
C ILE A 44 3.78 -6.14 -15.19
N ALA A 45 3.45 -7.36 -15.61
CA ALA A 45 2.12 -7.92 -15.44
C ALA A 45 1.78 -8.20 -13.97
N LEU A 46 2.74 -8.75 -13.21
CA LEU A 46 2.51 -9.18 -11.82
C LEU A 46 2.86 -8.09 -10.79
N GLY A 47 3.78 -7.19 -11.10
CA GLY A 47 4.27 -6.18 -10.17
C GLY A 47 3.18 -5.33 -9.52
N PRO A 48 2.36 -4.61 -10.31
CA PRO A 48 1.27 -3.79 -9.77
C PRO A 48 0.27 -4.61 -8.96
N ALA A 49 -0.06 -5.83 -9.40
CA ALA A 49 -0.96 -6.73 -8.70
C ALA A 49 -0.42 -7.16 -7.32
N LEU A 50 0.87 -7.46 -7.23
CA LEU A 50 1.55 -7.76 -5.96
C LEU A 50 1.57 -6.55 -5.03
N GLY A 51 1.79 -5.35 -5.56
CA GLY A 51 1.70 -4.10 -4.81
C GLY A 51 0.33 -3.89 -4.18
N VAL A 52 -0.74 -4.09 -4.96
CA VAL A 52 -2.13 -4.00 -4.47
C VAL A 52 -2.45 -5.10 -3.47
N ALA A 53 -2.02 -6.34 -3.72
CA ALA A 53 -2.25 -7.46 -2.81
C ALA A 53 -1.59 -7.22 -1.44
N ALA A 54 -0.35 -6.73 -1.44
CA ALA A 54 0.35 -6.41 -0.20
C ALA A 54 -0.32 -5.23 0.54
N TRP A 55 -0.75 -4.18 -0.17
CA TRP A 55 -1.56 -3.13 0.44
C TRP A 55 -2.84 -3.68 1.05
N ALA A 56 -3.56 -4.56 0.35
CA ALA A 56 -4.80 -5.14 0.86
C ALA A 56 -4.57 -5.96 2.14
N VAL A 57 -3.50 -6.77 2.20
CA VAL A 57 -3.19 -7.58 3.40
C VAL A 57 -2.81 -6.71 4.60
N PHE A 58 -2.02 -5.65 4.38
CA PHE A 58 -1.48 -4.87 5.49
C PHE A 58 -2.35 -3.66 5.90
N ILE A 59 -3.07 -3.06 4.96
CA ILE A 59 -3.83 -1.81 5.17
C ILE A 59 -5.33 -2.06 5.32
N ALA A 60 -5.91 -3.05 4.61
CA ALA A 60 -7.34 -3.31 4.74
C ALA A 60 -7.77 -3.68 6.17
N PRO A 61 -7.01 -4.49 6.95
CA PRO A 61 -7.37 -4.77 8.35
C PRO A 61 -7.33 -3.53 9.24
N ARG A 62 -6.40 -2.60 8.99
CA ARG A 62 -6.27 -1.33 9.73
C ARG A 62 -7.38 -0.33 9.40
N ARG A 63 -7.93 -0.38 8.20
CA ARG A 63 -9.08 0.46 7.79
C ARG A 63 -10.39 -0.06 8.37
N ASN A 64 -10.59 -1.38 8.40
CA ASN A 64 -11.82 -1.99 8.91
C ASN A 64 -11.99 -1.76 10.42
N ALA A 65 -10.91 -1.88 11.21
CA ALA A 65 -10.94 -1.62 12.65
C ALA A 65 -11.17 -0.15 13.05
N ARG A 66 -11.22 0.79 12.09
CA ARG A 66 -11.53 2.22 12.32
C ARG A 66 -12.94 2.61 11.89
N GLY A 67 -13.68 1.72 11.21
CA GLY A 67 -15.06 1.96 10.78
C GLY A 67 -16.11 1.59 11.82
N GLU A 68 -15.70 0.98 12.94
CA GLU A 68 -16.56 0.63 14.08
C GLU A 68 -16.22 1.52 15.27
N SER A 69 -16.75 2.75 15.29
CA SER A 69 -16.89 3.59 16.49
C SER A 69 -18.02 4.59 16.29
#